data_AF-A0A951P7N0-F1
#
_entry.id   AF-A0A951P7N0-F1
#
_cell.length_a   1.000
_cell.length_b   1.000
_cell.length_c   1.000
_cell.angle_alpha   90.00
_cell.angle_beta   90.00
_cell.angle_gamma   90.00
#
_symmetry.space_group_name_H-M   'P 1'
#
loop_
_entity.id
_entity.type
_entity.pdbx_description
1 polymer ?
#
loop_
_entity_poly.entity_id
_entity_poly.type
_entity_poly.pdbx_seq_one_letter_code
_entity_poly.pdbx_strand_id
1 'polypeptide(L)'
;MAYLLSYRQVKAPGRYGVEGRKIKAALPPLVGLETALEKLKPILKPDLSEVLDGSLDAVREALPLLLWDILNLLLTDARGAFRIYGTSITLTLPDGRIPQIARQVKANLYLDATSLPKVLATRLDIPVSELLVCKLDQPKGRNLRHIQVSGFGKCGRDRAKSTNDRLQKVHSGILANAAERLPEGKFDWAIADFKGNQFDSQIEHLVNSRGSNAIAGYQVLIQHGLPKINLGAVQDEYDCLRSPDFTFEQYYQQRCDEAFLQGAGRLRADRYPDKDFLIYWIAEEPLPFEAEQVRAADLNPEADLASVRLWRKIDQQVRQALKADGKFPLQESVAIWFDCSAAWISQLAERFAGGWRNFKKVALSLLAPPAPDKTDLTEAEAEVKQAVVTALKRRPAEFVEIFTTIVGAVGWSSWLRIVSRLDRLLRLEILDQILEVFV
;
A
#
# COMPACT_ATOMS: atom_id res chain seq x y z
N MET A 1 -11.57 -19.42 -14.28
CA MET A 1 -12.79 -18.60 -14.16
C MET A 1 -12.70 -17.51 -15.22
N ALA A 2 -13.27 -17.79 -16.40
CA ALA A 2 -13.38 -16.81 -17.47
C ALA A 2 -14.19 -15.62 -16.95
N TYR A 3 -13.80 -14.41 -17.34
CA TYR A 3 -14.45 -13.17 -16.99
C TYR A 3 -15.98 -13.32 -17.10
N LEU A 4 -16.66 -13.24 -15.96
CA LEU A 4 -18.12 -13.25 -15.82
C LEU A 4 -18.76 -11.94 -16.33
N LEU A 5 -17.95 -11.05 -16.88
CA LEU A 5 -18.34 -9.79 -17.50
C LEU A 5 -17.66 -9.76 -18.86
N SER A 6 -18.44 -9.81 -19.95
CA SER A 6 -17.88 -9.36 -21.22
C SER A 6 -17.71 -7.85 -21.14
N TYR A 7 -16.46 -7.39 -21.07
CA TYR A 7 -16.16 -5.98 -21.29
C TYR A 7 -16.34 -5.70 -22.78
N ARG A 8 -17.54 -5.30 -23.17
CA ARG A 8 -17.72 -4.61 -24.45
C ARG A 8 -17.24 -3.17 -24.29
N GLN A 9 -15.91 -2.98 -24.29
CA GLN A 9 -15.33 -1.64 -24.48
C GLN A 9 -15.57 -1.23 -25.94
N VAL A 10 -16.73 -0.63 -26.21
CA VAL A 10 -16.96 0.04 -27.48
C VAL A 10 -16.24 1.38 -27.43
N LYS A 11 -14.95 1.39 -27.76
CA LYS A 11 -14.28 2.63 -28.18
C LYS A 11 -14.81 3.00 -29.55
N ALA A 12 -15.89 3.78 -29.60
CA ALA A 12 -16.36 4.39 -30.82
C ALA A 12 -15.70 5.78 -30.97
N PRO A 13 -14.65 5.95 -31.78
CA PRO A 13 -14.22 7.28 -32.18
C PRO A 13 -15.33 7.88 -33.04
N GLY A 14 -15.96 8.95 -32.56
CA GLY A 14 -16.68 9.94 -33.38
C GLY A 14 -17.77 9.46 -34.35
N ARG A 15 -18.22 8.19 -34.30
CA ARG A 15 -19.12 7.65 -35.34
C ARG A 15 -20.50 8.32 -35.38
N TYR A 16 -20.88 9.05 -34.33
CA TYR A 16 -22.21 9.65 -34.17
C TYR A 16 -22.18 11.15 -33.78
N GLY A 17 -21.06 11.85 -34.00
CA GLY A 17 -21.03 13.31 -34.10
C GLY A 17 -21.23 14.17 -32.84
N VAL A 18 -21.34 13.60 -31.64
CA VAL A 18 -21.50 14.38 -30.39
C VAL A 18 -20.37 14.11 -29.40
N GLU A 19 -19.65 15.16 -29.01
CA GLU A 19 -18.60 15.10 -28.00
C GLU A 19 -19.18 14.88 -26.60
N GLY A 20 -18.54 14.05 -25.77
CA GLY A 20 -19.00 13.78 -24.41
C GLY A 20 -19.15 15.03 -23.51
N ARG A 21 -18.42 16.12 -23.81
CA ARG A 21 -18.59 17.43 -23.13
C ARG A 21 -19.95 18.06 -23.42
N LYS A 22 -20.47 17.94 -24.64
CA LYS A 22 -21.78 18.47 -25.03
C LYS A 22 -22.91 17.69 -24.36
N ILE A 23 -22.76 16.36 -24.27
CA ILE A 23 -23.69 15.51 -23.51
C ILE A 23 -23.69 15.92 -22.04
N LYS A 24 -22.51 16.02 -21.41
CA LYS A 24 -22.40 16.43 -19.99
C LYS A 24 -23.04 17.80 -19.70
N ALA A 25 -22.88 18.76 -20.59
CA ALA A 25 -23.47 20.09 -20.44
C ALA A 25 -25.00 20.09 -20.59
N ALA A 26 -25.55 19.10 -21.29
CA ALA A 26 -26.97 18.97 -21.58
C ALA A 26 -27.72 17.98 -20.68
N LEU A 27 -26.99 17.12 -19.95
CA LEU A 27 -27.59 16.25 -18.94
C LEU A 27 -28.27 17.13 -17.88
N PRO A 28 -29.60 17.04 -17.73
CA PRO A 28 -30.29 17.84 -16.74
C PRO A 28 -29.91 17.40 -15.31
N PRO A 29 -30.22 18.22 -14.29
CA PRO A 29 -30.39 17.66 -12.95
C PRO A 29 -31.38 16.47 -13.02
N LEU A 30 -31.16 15.42 -12.21
CA LEU A 30 -31.93 14.17 -12.20
C LEU A 30 -33.44 14.41 -12.06
N VAL A 31 -34.13 14.66 -13.17
CA VAL A 31 -35.56 14.98 -13.23
C VAL A 31 -36.13 14.26 -14.43
N GLY A 32 -36.56 13.00 -14.24
CA GLY A 32 -37.42 12.21 -15.15
C GLY A 32 -36.95 11.95 -16.60
N LEU A 33 -37.28 10.76 -17.14
CA LEU A 33 -36.86 10.35 -18.50
C LEU A 33 -37.34 11.33 -19.60
N GLU A 34 -38.61 11.73 -19.51
CA GLU A 34 -39.29 12.59 -20.48
C GLU A 34 -38.66 14.00 -20.53
N THR A 35 -38.35 14.60 -19.38
CA THR A 35 -37.76 15.95 -19.30
C THR A 35 -36.32 15.97 -19.80
N ALA A 36 -35.56 14.89 -19.60
CA ALA A 36 -34.21 14.77 -20.15
C ALA A 36 -34.22 14.58 -21.67
N LEU A 37 -35.17 13.79 -22.20
CA LEU A 37 -35.34 13.62 -23.64
C LEU A 37 -35.66 14.94 -24.33
N GLU A 38 -36.58 15.75 -23.79
CA GLU A 38 -36.91 17.08 -24.32
C GLU A 38 -35.68 18.02 -24.40
N LYS A 39 -34.81 17.99 -23.38
CA LYS A 39 -33.60 18.84 -23.34
C LYS A 39 -32.49 18.36 -24.26
N LEU A 40 -32.44 17.06 -24.55
CA LEU A 40 -31.43 16.49 -25.43
C LEU A 40 -31.82 16.55 -26.91
N LYS A 41 -33.13 16.59 -27.25
CA LYS A 41 -33.65 16.76 -28.62
C LYS A 41 -32.84 17.71 -29.52
N PRO A 42 -32.47 18.95 -29.11
CA PRO A 42 -31.83 19.90 -30.01
C PRO A 42 -30.38 19.54 -30.38
N ILE A 43 -29.77 18.58 -29.69
CA ILE A 43 -28.34 18.28 -29.75
C ILE A 43 -28.07 16.90 -30.35
N LEU A 44 -29.12 16.09 -30.49
CA LEU A 44 -29.05 14.75 -31.03
C LEU A 44 -29.21 14.79 -32.56
N LYS A 45 -28.46 13.93 -33.23
CA LYS A 45 -28.55 13.73 -34.68
C LYS A 45 -28.67 12.23 -34.95
N PRO A 46 -29.73 11.78 -35.67
CA PRO A 46 -30.80 12.58 -36.28
C PRO A 46 -31.79 13.19 -35.26
N ASP A 47 -32.58 14.17 -35.70
CA ASP A 47 -33.63 14.83 -34.91
C ASP A 47 -34.69 13.79 -34.51
N LEU A 48 -34.93 13.64 -33.20
CA LEU A 48 -35.81 12.61 -32.65
C LEU A 48 -37.30 13.01 -32.67
N SER A 49 -37.61 14.22 -33.13
CA SER A 49 -38.99 14.71 -33.22
C SER A 49 -39.90 13.84 -34.10
N GLU A 50 -39.34 13.07 -35.04
CA GLU A 50 -40.09 12.13 -35.89
C GLU A 50 -40.32 10.73 -35.28
N VAL A 51 -39.64 10.39 -34.17
CA VAL A 51 -39.70 9.03 -33.57
C VAL A 51 -40.48 8.97 -32.25
N LEU A 52 -40.73 10.13 -31.64
CA LEU A 52 -41.32 10.25 -30.31
C LEU A 52 -42.85 10.14 -30.28
N ASP A 53 -43.48 9.47 -31.24
CA ASP A 53 -44.94 9.19 -31.29
C ASP A 53 -45.41 8.16 -30.24
N GLY A 54 -44.72 8.07 -29.09
CA GLY A 54 -45.28 7.53 -27.84
C GLY A 54 -44.86 6.11 -27.44
N SER A 55 -43.97 5.44 -28.17
CA SER A 55 -43.46 4.12 -27.78
C SER A 55 -42.00 4.18 -27.32
N LEU A 56 -41.73 3.76 -26.07
CA LEU A 56 -40.37 3.60 -25.53
C LEU A 56 -39.50 2.66 -26.39
N ASP A 57 -40.11 1.67 -27.05
CA ASP A 57 -39.42 0.75 -27.95
C ASP A 57 -38.99 1.44 -29.26
N ALA A 58 -39.80 2.34 -29.81
CA ALA A 58 -39.44 3.12 -31.00
C ALA A 58 -38.29 4.11 -30.70
N VAL A 59 -38.30 4.72 -29.51
CA VAL A 59 -37.23 5.61 -29.03
C VAL A 59 -35.92 4.84 -28.82
N ARG A 60 -35.99 3.60 -28.32
CA ARG A 60 -34.84 2.70 -28.18
C ARG A 60 -34.21 2.32 -29.52
N GLU A 61 -35.01 2.13 -30.56
CA GLU A 61 -34.53 1.78 -31.91
C GLU A 61 -33.89 2.96 -32.67
N ALA A 62 -34.32 4.21 -32.38
CA ALA A 62 -33.81 5.40 -33.07
C ALA A 62 -32.69 6.16 -32.36
N LEU A 63 -32.58 6.03 -31.03
CA LEU A 63 -31.46 6.63 -30.29
C LEU A 63 -30.16 5.87 -30.61
N PRO A 64 -29.00 6.57 -30.71
CA PRO A 64 -27.72 5.89 -30.66
C PRO A 64 -27.69 4.99 -29.44
N LEU A 65 -27.44 3.68 -29.61
CA LEU A 65 -27.50 2.65 -28.54
C LEU A 65 -26.87 3.14 -27.22
N LEU A 66 -25.74 3.84 -27.32
CA LEU A 66 -24.98 4.38 -26.20
C LEU A 66 -25.73 5.46 -25.40
N LEU A 67 -26.57 6.26 -26.06
CA LEU A 67 -27.37 7.30 -25.41
C LEU A 67 -28.63 6.74 -24.75
N TRP A 68 -29.27 5.74 -25.37
CA TRP A 68 -30.36 5.01 -24.74
C TRP A 68 -29.90 4.41 -23.41
N ASP A 69 -28.76 3.72 -23.41
CA ASP A 69 -28.20 3.11 -22.20
C ASP A 69 -27.89 4.15 -21.12
N ILE A 70 -27.33 5.32 -21.47
CA ILE A 70 -27.10 6.42 -20.54
C ILE A 70 -28.42 6.91 -19.91
N LEU A 71 -29.43 7.16 -20.75
CA LEU A 71 -30.73 7.66 -20.29
C LEU A 71 -31.43 6.63 -19.41
N ASN A 72 -31.40 5.36 -19.81
CA ASN A 72 -31.97 4.27 -19.04
C ASN A 72 -31.31 4.18 -17.65
N LEU A 73 -29.97 4.30 -17.56
CA LEU A 73 -29.25 4.33 -16.27
C LEU A 73 -29.55 5.57 -15.42
N LEU A 74 -29.77 6.73 -16.04
CA LEU A 74 -29.96 7.99 -15.33
C LEU A 74 -31.39 8.19 -14.80
N LEU A 75 -32.36 7.56 -15.46
CA LEU A 75 -33.77 7.98 -15.38
C LEU A 75 -34.69 6.83 -14.97
N THR A 76 -34.13 5.64 -14.78
CA THR A 76 -34.83 4.44 -14.29
C THR A 76 -33.97 3.73 -13.24
N ASP A 77 -34.52 2.68 -12.62
CA ASP A 77 -33.77 1.78 -11.71
C ASP A 77 -32.91 0.75 -12.47
N ALA A 78 -32.50 1.06 -13.70
CA ALA A 78 -31.64 0.19 -14.49
C ALA A 78 -30.29 0.01 -13.80
N ARG A 79 -29.83 -1.25 -13.77
CA ARG A 79 -28.52 -1.62 -13.22
C ARG A 79 -27.40 -1.23 -14.18
N GLY A 80 -26.36 -0.63 -13.63
CA GLY A 80 -25.14 -0.29 -14.36
C GLY A 80 -24.49 0.98 -13.85
N ALA A 81 -23.38 1.34 -14.48
CA ALA A 81 -22.65 2.55 -14.19
C ALA A 81 -22.23 3.24 -15.47
N PHE A 82 -22.18 4.58 -15.44
CA PHE A 82 -21.59 5.36 -16.52
C PHE A 82 -20.54 6.32 -15.94
N ARG A 83 -19.42 6.46 -16.65
CA ARG A 83 -18.33 7.38 -16.29
C ARG A 83 -17.98 8.27 -17.46
N ILE A 84 -17.74 9.54 -17.15
CA ILE A 84 -17.24 10.53 -18.11
C ILE A 84 -15.80 10.87 -17.68
N TYR A 85 -14.83 10.51 -18.52
CA TYR A 85 -13.42 10.83 -18.31
C TYR A 85 -12.85 11.53 -19.54
N GLY A 86 -12.47 12.81 -19.38
CA GLY A 86 -12.01 13.65 -20.49
C GLY A 86 -13.07 13.76 -21.59
N THR A 87 -12.78 13.20 -22.76
CA THR A 87 -13.69 13.15 -23.91
C THR A 87 -14.39 11.80 -24.09
N SER A 88 -14.10 10.83 -23.23
CA SER A 88 -14.63 9.46 -23.32
C SER A 88 -15.79 9.25 -22.35
N ILE A 89 -16.82 8.56 -22.83
CA ILE A 89 -17.89 8.00 -22.00
C ILE A 89 -17.66 6.49 -21.93
N THR A 90 -17.66 5.93 -20.73
CA THR A 90 -17.61 4.49 -20.49
C THR A 90 -18.92 4.05 -19.85
N LEU A 91 -19.53 3.01 -20.41
CA LEU A 91 -20.70 2.35 -19.84
C LEU A 91 -20.30 0.97 -19.34
N THR A 92 -20.75 0.63 -18.15
CA THR A 92 -20.65 -0.69 -17.56
C THR A 92 -22.08 -1.18 -17.34
N LEU A 93 -22.46 -2.23 -18.06
CA LEU A 93 -23.81 -2.79 -18.03
C LEU A 93 -23.73 -4.26 -17.59
N PRO A 94 -24.75 -4.79 -16.90
CA PRO A 94 -24.82 -6.20 -16.57
C PRO A 94 -24.82 -7.09 -17.82
N ASP A 95 -23.97 -8.10 -17.83
CA ASP A 95 -23.96 -9.13 -18.88
C ASP A 95 -24.67 -10.40 -18.37
N GLY A 96 -25.89 -10.61 -18.84
CA GLY A 96 -26.71 -11.77 -18.47
C GLY A 96 -26.26 -13.10 -19.09
N ARG A 97 -25.28 -13.10 -20.00
CA ARG A 97 -24.90 -14.30 -20.77
C ARG A 97 -24.47 -15.46 -19.90
N ILE A 98 -23.61 -15.22 -18.91
CA ILE A 98 -23.09 -16.33 -18.09
C ILE A 98 -24.15 -16.88 -17.14
N PRO A 99 -24.95 -16.06 -16.41
CA PRO A 99 -26.12 -16.57 -15.69
C PRO A 99 -27.09 -17.37 -16.56
N GLN A 100 -27.33 -16.93 -17.81
CA GLN A 100 -28.18 -17.66 -18.76
C GLN A 100 -27.59 -19.03 -19.12
N ILE A 101 -26.29 -19.10 -19.42
CA ILE A 101 -25.60 -20.37 -19.69
C ILE A 101 -25.67 -21.29 -18.46
N ALA A 102 -25.41 -20.74 -17.27
CA ALA A 102 -25.44 -21.50 -16.03
C ALA A 102 -26.83 -22.10 -15.75
N ARG A 103 -27.92 -21.39 -16.09
CA ARG A 103 -29.30 -21.88 -15.93
C ARG A 103 -29.70 -22.96 -16.95
N GLN A 104 -29.02 -23.04 -18.10
CA GLN A 104 -29.33 -24.02 -19.14
C GLN A 104 -28.67 -25.39 -18.91
N VAL A 105 -27.66 -25.47 -18.05
CA VAL A 105 -26.98 -26.71 -17.74
C VAL A 105 -27.55 -27.36 -16.47
N LYS A 106 -27.50 -28.69 -16.40
CA LYS A 106 -28.06 -29.45 -15.26
C LYS A 106 -27.29 -29.26 -13.95
N ALA A 107 -25.99 -28.96 -14.05
CA ALA A 107 -25.11 -28.75 -12.92
C ALA A 107 -23.95 -27.83 -13.32
N ASN A 108 -23.54 -26.95 -12.42
CA ASN A 108 -22.40 -26.06 -12.58
C ASN A 108 -21.36 -26.36 -11.50
N LEU A 109 -20.09 -26.50 -11.91
CA LEU A 109 -18.97 -26.65 -10.99
C LEU A 109 -18.08 -25.40 -11.06
N TYR A 110 -18.04 -24.64 -9.97
CA TYR A 110 -17.20 -23.45 -9.84
C TYR A 110 -15.94 -23.78 -9.03
N LEU A 111 -14.79 -23.68 -9.67
CA LEU A 111 -13.48 -23.91 -9.05
C LEU A 111 -12.83 -22.57 -8.68
N ASP A 112 -13.42 -21.87 -7.70
CA ASP A 112 -12.85 -20.65 -7.13
C ASP A 112 -12.54 -20.87 -5.64
N ALA A 113 -11.26 -20.71 -5.28
CA ALA A 113 -10.79 -20.87 -3.91
C ALA A 113 -10.75 -19.55 -3.12
N THR A 114 -11.14 -18.43 -3.76
CA THR A 114 -10.88 -17.08 -3.21
C THR A 114 -12.13 -16.23 -3.04
N SER A 115 -13.18 -16.42 -3.84
CA SER A 115 -14.41 -15.64 -3.71
C SER A 115 -15.37 -16.21 -2.67
N LEU A 116 -16.15 -15.35 -2.01
CA LEU A 116 -17.18 -15.77 -1.07
C LEU A 116 -18.42 -16.32 -1.82
N PRO A 117 -19.08 -17.37 -1.29
CA PRO A 117 -20.29 -17.93 -1.88
C PRO A 117 -21.39 -16.89 -2.14
N LYS A 118 -21.57 -15.93 -1.23
CA LYS A 118 -22.54 -14.84 -1.39
C LYS A 118 -22.28 -13.99 -2.64
N VAL A 119 -21.02 -13.65 -2.91
CA VAL A 119 -20.66 -12.85 -4.10
C VAL A 119 -20.88 -13.65 -5.38
N LEU A 120 -20.57 -14.95 -5.38
CA LEU A 120 -20.87 -15.81 -6.51
C LEU A 120 -22.38 -15.90 -6.76
N ALA A 121 -23.19 -16.10 -5.71
CA ALA A 121 -24.64 -16.14 -5.80
C ALA A 121 -25.22 -14.83 -6.36
N THR A 122 -24.78 -13.68 -5.86
CA THR A 122 -25.19 -12.35 -6.36
C THR A 122 -24.83 -12.17 -7.84
N ARG A 123 -23.65 -12.62 -8.27
CA ARG A 123 -23.23 -12.56 -9.69
C ARG A 123 -24.05 -13.48 -10.60
N LEU A 124 -24.48 -14.63 -10.08
CA LEU A 124 -25.31 -15.60 -10.80
C LEU A 124 -26.80 -15.28 -10.73
N ASP A 125 -27.20 -14.28 -9.92
CA ASP A 125 -28.60 -13.91 -9.69
C ASP A 125 -29.41 -15.13 -9.21
N ILE A 126 -28.89 -15.79 -8.16
CA ILE A 126 -29.51 -16.93 -7.46
C ILE A 126 -29.39 -16.76 -5.93
N PRO A 127 -30.26 -17.40 -5.12
CA PRO A 127 -30.09 -17.49 -3.68
C PRO A 127 -28.82 -18.26 -3.28
N VAL A 128 -28.16 -17.84 -2.19
CA VAL A 128 -26.98 -18.55 -1.65
C VAL A 128 -27.30 -20.00 -1.27
N SER A 129 -28.54 -20.29 -0.87
CA SER A 129 -29.00 -21.64 -0.52
C SER A 129 -28.97 -22.64 -1.69
N GLU A 130 -28.90 -22.15 -2.93
CA GLU A 130 -28.74 -23.00 -4.11
C GLU A 130 -27.27 -23.40 -4.37
N LEU A 131 -26.31 -22.81 -3.63
CA LEU A 131 -24.90 -23.16 -3.73
C LEU A 131 -24.54 -24.27 -2.72
N LEU A 132 -24.17 -25.43 -3.25
CA LEU A 132 -23.45 -26.43 -2.48
C LEU A 132 -21.96 -26.06 -2.39
N VAL A 133 -21.49 -25.70 -1.19
CA VAL A 133 -20.11 -25.30 -0.96
C VAL A 133 -19.31 -26.46 -0.41
N CYS A 134 -18.34 -26.95 -1.18
CA CYS A 134 -17.35 -27.92 -0.72
C CYS A 134 -16.04 -27.21 -0.39
N LYS A 135 -15.55 -27.36 0.84
CA LYS A 135 -14.26 -26.81 1.27
C LYS A 135 -13.35 -27.94 1.71
N LEU A 136 -12.11 -27.93 1.23
CA LEU A 136 -11.05 -28.78 1.76
C LEU A 136 -10.42 -28.09 2.97
N ASP A 137 -10.19 -28.85 4.03
CA ASP A 137 -9.36 -28.37 5.14
C ASP A 137 -7.97 -28.06 4.60
N GLN A 138 -7.50 -26.84 4.87
CA GLN A 138 -6.15 -26.47 4.46
C GLN A 138 -5.15 -27.24 5.32
N PRO A 139 -4.15 -27.90 4.72
CA PRO A 139 -3.14 -28.61 5.48
C PRO A 139 -2.50 -27.67 6.50
N LYS A 140 -2.48 -28.09 7.76
CA LYS A 140 -1.86 -27.37 8.88
C LYS A 140 -0.34 -27.54 8.78
N GLY A 141 0.25 -26.79 7.86
CA GLY A 141 1.70 -26.75 7.64
C GLY A 141 1.99 -25.56 6.75
N ARG A 142 2.09 -24.37 7.33
CA ARG A 142 2.48 -23.17 6.58
C ARG A 142 3.97 -23.24 6.30
N ASN A 143 4.35 -23.96 5.25
CA ASN A 143 5.67 -23.85 4.65
C ASN A 143 5.84 -22.54 3.84
N LEU A 144 4.90 -21.60 3.96
CA LEU A 144 4.96 -20.26 3.41
C LEU A 144 4.98 -19.23 4.53
N ARG A 145 6.05 -18.43 4.59
CA ARG A 145 6.18 -17.31 5.51
C ARG A 145 5.96 -15.99 4.79
N HIS A 146 5.17 -15.11 5.39
CA HIS A 146 4.89 -13.77 4.89
C HIS A 146 5.74 -12.74 5.64
N ILE A 147 6.44 -11.90 4.88
CA ILE A 147 7.30 -10.83 5.39
C ILE A 147 6.84 -9.53 4.74
N GLN A 148 6.48 -8.53 5.54
CA GLN A 148 6.13 -7.20 5.08
C GLN A 148 7.32 -6.27 5.22
N VAL A 149 7.69 -5.63 4.11
CA VAL A 149 8.83 -4.73 4.00
C VAL A 149 8.33 -3.28 3.88
N SER A 150 8.56 -2.48 4.91
CA SER A 150 8.23 -1.05 4.96
C SER A 150 9.35 -0.16 4.41
N GLY A 151 9.06 1.12 4.14
CA GLY A 151 10.00 2.13 3.63
C GLY A 151 9.72 2.63 2.20
N PHE A 152 8.64 2.20 1.57
CA PHE A 152 8.35 2.47 0.15
C PHE A 152 6.96 3.08 -0.11
N GLY A 153 6.17 3.37 0.93
CA GLY A 153 4.83 3.91 0.73
C GLY A 153 3.92 2.90 0.02
N LYS A 154 3.08 3.39 -0.91
CA LYS A 154 2.18 2.52 -1.69
C LYS A 154 2.90 1.59 -2.66
N CYS A 155 4.14 1.91 -3.05
CA CYS A 155 4.91 1.19 -4.07
C CYS A 155 4.09 0.79 -5.32
N GLY A 156 3.23 1.71 -5.78
CA GLY A 156 2.28 1.45 -6.88
C GLY A 156 2.90 1.47 -8.27
N ARG A 157 2.03 1.49 -9.28
CA ARG A 157 2.42 1.58 -10.70
C ARG A 157 3.18 2.86 -11.03
N ASP A 158 2.68 4.00 -10.57
CA ASP A 158 3.28 5.30 -10.85
C ASP A 158 4.32 5.62 -9.77
N ARG A 159 5.59 5.37 -10.07
CA ARG A 159 6.70 5.62 -9.14
C ARG A 159 7.90 6.28 -9.81
N ALA A 160 8.58 7.13 -9.04
CA ALA A 160 9.76 7.86 -9.49
C ALA A 160 10.96 6.92 -9.69
N LYS A 161 11.91 7.32 -10.55
CA LYS A 161 13.16 6.58 -10.77
C LYS A 161 13.91 6.27 -9.46
N SER A 162 13.99 7.24 -8.55
CA SER A 162 14.62 7.06 -7.24
C SER A 162 13.98 5.94 -6.40
N THR A 163 12.69 5.66 -6.60
CA THR A 163 12.02 4.54 -5.93
C THR A 163 12.43 3.20 -6.56
N ASN A 164 12.55 3.13 -7.89
CA ASN A 164 13.08 1.95 -8.58
C ASN A 164 14.52 1.65 -8.18
N ASP A 165 15.38 2.68 -8.12
CA ASP A 165 16.78 2.51 -7.72
C ASP A 165 16.88 1.93 -6.29
N ARG A 166 16.03 2.41 -5.37
CA ARG A 166 15.93 1.89 -3.99
C ARG A 166 15.36 0.47 -3.94
N LEU A 167 14.39 0.14 -4.79
CA LEU A 167 13.84 -1.22 -4.89
C LEU A 167 14.92 -2.22 -5.32
N GLN A 168 15.78 -1.87 -6.28
CA GLN A 168 16.92 -2.70 -6.65
C GLN A 168 17.86 -2.96 -5.46
N LYS A 169 18.08 -1.96 -4.61
CA LYS A 169 18.89 -2.13 -3.38
C LYS A 169 18.21 -3.03 -2.37
N VAL A 170 16.89 -2.88 -2.15
CA VAL A 170 16.20 -3.76 -1.19
C VAL A 170 16.14 -5.20 -1.68
N HIS A 171 16.06 -5.44 -3.00
CA HIS A 171 16.11 -6.80 -3.56
C HIS A 171 17.35 -7.56 -3.13
N SER A 172 18.54 -6.95 -3.21
CA SER A 172 19.76 -7.64 -2.78
C SER A 172 19.74 -7.99 -1.30
N GLY A 173 19.18 -7.11 -0.45
CA GLY A 173 18.98 -7.38 0.97
C GLY A 173 17.97 -8.49 1.24
N ILE A 174 16.86 -8.52 0.49
CA ILE A 174 15.85 -9.58 0.54
C ILE A 174 16.47 -10.94 0.16
N LEU A 175 17.24 -10.99 -0.93
CA LEU A 175 17.85 -12.23 -1.38
C LEU A 175 18.91 -12.74 -0.40
N ALA A 176 19.70 -11.84 0.20
CA ALA A 176 20.63 -12.22 1.27
C ALA A 176 19.88 -12.78 2.50
N ASN A 177 18.83 -12.09 2.94
CA ASN A 177 17.99 -12.54 4.05
C ASN A 177 17.30 -13.88 3.77
N ALA A 178 16.87 -14.12 2.54
CA ALA A 178 16.30 -15.40 2.13
C ALA A 178 17.35 -16.53 2.14
N ALA A 179 18.58 -16.25 1.72
CA ALA A 179 19.68 -17.22 1.75
C ALA A 179 20.02 -17.70 3.17
N GLU A 180 19.87 -16.83 4.18
CA GLU A 180 20.06 -17.19 5.59
C GLU A 180 18.91 -18.04 6.15
N ARG A 181 17.71 -17.92 5.56
CA ARG A 181 16.47 -18.53 6.06
C ARG A 181 16.08 -19.82 5.37
N LEU A 182 16.68 -20.12 4.23
CA LEU A 182 16.38 -21.29 3.42
C LEU A 182 17.57 -22.27 3.46
N PRO A 183 17.33 -23.57 3.73
CA PRO A 183 18.35 -24.55 4.16
C PRO A 183 19.45 -24.87 3.13
N GLU A 184 19.37 -24.39 1.88
CA GLU A 184 20.33 -24.73 0.82
C GLU A 184 21.05 -23.52 0.21
N GLY A 185 20.73 -22.28 0.62
CA GLY A 185 21.34 -21.04 0.08
C GLY A 185 21.13 -20.80 -1.43
N LYS A 186 20.66 -21.80 -2.18
CA LYS A 186 20.23 -21.74 -3.58
C LYS A 186 18.72 -21.90 -3.61
N PHE A 187 18.06 -20.95 -4.24
CA PHE A 187 16.62 -20.93 -4.38
C PHE A 187 16.23 -20.16 -5.64
N ASP A 188 15.14 -20.58 -6.25
CA ASP A 188 14.52 -19.82 -7.33
C ASP A 188 13.66 -18.69 -6.74
N TRP A 189 13.69 -17.53 -7.39
CA TRP A 189 12.99 -16.35 -6.94
C TRP A 189 12.37 -15.58 -8.11
N ALA A 190 11.29 -14.86 -7.82
CA ALA A 190 10.55 -14.10 -8.81
C ALA A 190 10.11 -12.74 -8.25
N ILE A 191 9.85 -11.81 -9.17
CA ILE A 191 9.25 -10.52 -8.88
C ILE A 191 7.84 -10.48 -9.44
N ALA A 192 6.90 -10.02 -8.60
CA ALA A 192 5.59 -9.55 -9.02
C ALA A 192 5.55 -8.02 -8.97
N ASP A 193 5.18 -7.39 -10.09
CA ASP A 193 5.14 -5.93 -10.23
C ASP A 193 4.01 -5.47 -11.14
N PHE A 194 3.70 -4.17 -11.16
CA PHE A 194 2.73 -3.60 -12.09
C PHE A 194 3.29 -3.51 -13.51
N LYS A 195 2.43 -3.78 -14.49
CA LYS A 195 2.77 -3.68 -15.92
C LYS A 195 3.33 -2.32 -16.31
N GLY A 196 4.44 -2.34 -17.05
CA GLY A 196 5.14 -1.16 -17.58
C GLY A 196 6.20 -0.58 -16.64
N ASN A 197 6.46 -1.24 -15.51
CA ASN A 197 7.58 -0.89 -14.65
C ASN A 197 8.92 -1.42 -15.18
N GLN A 198 10.02 -0.92 -14.62
CA GLN A 198 11.39 -1.15 -15.11
C GLN A 198 11.97 -2.53 -14.78
N PHE A 199 11.28 -3.34 -13.99
CA PHE A 199 11.75 -4.67 -13.59
C PHE A 199 11.23 -5.71 -14.57
N ASP A 200 12.09 -6.67 -14.92
CA ASP A 200 11.69 -7.87 -15.66
C ASP A 200 10.94 -8.82 -14.72
N SER A 201 9.69 -8.46 -14.43
CA SER A 201 8.81 -9.19 -13.52
C SER A 201 8.24 -10.42 -14.21
N GLN A 202 8.40 -11.60 -13.61
CA GLN A 202 7.78 -12.84 -14.08
C GLN A 202 6.26 -12.80 -13.90
N ILE A 203 5.77 -11.97 -12.96
CA ILE A 203 4.35 -11.72 -12.72
C ILE A 203 4.02 -10.23 -12.83
N GLU A 204 3.02 -9.92 -13.64
CA GLU A 204 2.35 -8.63 -13.72
C GLU A 204 1.06 -8.62 -12.88
N HIS A 205 1.00 -7.72 -11.90
CA HIS A 205 -0.18 -7.47 -11.08
C HIS A 205 -1.41 -7.19 -11.94
N LEU A 206 -2.50 -7.90 -11.63
CA LEU A 206 -3.82 -7.82 -12.27
C LEU A 206 -3.84 -8.13 -13.78
N VAL A 207 -2.72 -8.61 -14.36
CA VAL A 207 -2.64 -9.04 -15.78
C VAL A 207 -2.49 -10.55 -15.87
N ASN A 208 -1.30 -11.09 -15.56
CA ASN A 208 -1.05 -12.54 -15.54
C ASN A 208 -0.96 -13.10 -14.11
N SER A 209 -1.12 -12.23 -13.10
CA SER A 209 -1.23 -12.62 -11.69
C SER A 209 -2.46 -13.48 -11.36
N ARG A 210 -3.37 -13.73 -12.31
CA ARG A 210 -4.47 -14.70 -12.23
C ARG A 210 -4.24 -15.87 -13.20
N GLY A 211 -4.22 -17.10 -12.68
CA GLY A 211 -4.21 -18.34 -13.47
C GLY A 211 -2.85 -18.84 -14.00
N SER A 212 -1.76 -18.12 -13.78
CA SER A 212 -0.42 -18.58 -14.18
C SER A 212 0.23 -19.53 -13.17
N ASN A 213 0.91 -20.57 -13.65
CA ASN A 213 1.80 -21.45 -12.86
C ASN A 213 3.29 -21.15 -13.13
N ALA A 214 3.62 -20.01 -13.75
CA ALA A 214 4.96 -19.71 -14.24
C ALA A 214 6.06 -19.75 -13.16
N ILE A 215 5.69 -19.53 -11.89
CA ILE A 215 6.63 -19.53 -10.76
C ILE A 215 6.26 -20.58 -9.69
N ALA A 216 5.48 -21.60 -10.08
CA ALA A 216 5.17 -22.69 -9.16
C ALA A 216 6.47 -23.38 -8.71
N GLY A 217 6.66 -23.51 -7.39
CA GLY A 217 7.86 -24.09 -6.81
C GLY A 217 9.02 -23.12 -6.58
N TYR A 218 8.92 -21.87 -7.02
CA TYR A 218 9.89 -20.82 -6.67
C TYR A 218 9.77 -20.53 -5.17
N GLN A 219 10.88 -20.52 -4.44
CA GLN A 219 10.85 -20.41 -2.98
C GLN A 219 10.73 -18.97 -2.50
N VAL A 220 11.07 -17.99 -3.32
CA VAL A 220 10.97 -16.57 -2.94
C VAL A 220 10.14 -15.79 -3.94
N LEU A 221 9.14 -15.06 -3.45
CA LEU A 221 8.41 -14.07 -4.24
C LEU A 221 8.59 -12.68 -3.63
N ILE A 222 9.06 -11.73 -4.43
CA ILE A 222 9.12 -10.31 -4.06
C ILE A 222 7.94 -9.60 -4.73
N GLN A 223 7.05 -9.03 -3.93
CA GLN A 223 5.82 -8.40 -4.38
C GLN A 223 5.88 -6.88 -4.19
N HIS A 224 5.87 -6.14 -5.30
CA HIS A 224 5.92 -4.67 -5.30
C HIS A 224 4.55 -4.05 -5.08
N GLY A 225 4.36 -3.47 -3.90
CA GLY A 225 3.08 -2.90 -3.52
C GLY A 225 2.01 -3.98 -3.34
N LEU A 226 0.80 -3.49 -3.11
CA LEU A 226 -0.38 -4.32 -2.94
C LEU A 226 -1.18 -4.37 -4.24
N PRO A 227 -1.65 -5.54 -4.72
CA PRO A 227 -2.44 -5.68 -5.95
C PRO A 227 -3.87 -5.16 -5.78
N LYS A 228 -4.02 -3.92 -5.32
CA LYS A 228 -5.30 -3.26 -5.15
C LYS A 228 -5.95 -3.01 -6.50
N ILE A 229 -7.18 -3.44 -6.62
CA ILE A 229 -7.96 -3.28 -7.84
C ILE A 229 -8.40 -1.81 -7.94
N ASN A 230 -8.54 -1.31 -9.16
CA ASN A 230 -9.04 0.03 -9.40
C ASN A 230 -10.43 0.22 -8.75
N LEU A 231 -10.53 1.15 -7.80
CA LEU A 231 -11.74 1.40 -7.02
C LEU A 231 -12.95 1.73 -7.91
N GLY A 232 -12.75 2.57 -8.93
CA GLY A 232 -13.84 2.96 -9.85
C GLY A 232 -14.34 1.78 -10.67
N ALA A 233 -13.45 0.91 -11.14
CA ALA A 233 -13.86 -0.29 -11.87
C ALA A 233 -14.63 -1.27 -10.99
N VAL A 234 -14.28 -1.41 -9.71
CA VAL A 234 -15.00 -2.28 -8.77
C VAL A 234 -16.33 -1.64 -8.36
N GLN A 235 -16.42 -0.32 -8.24
CA GLN A 235 -17.68 0.39 -8.02
C GLN A 235 -18.63 0.17 -9.18
N ASP A 236 -18.15 0.31 -10.42
CA ASP A 236 -18.97 0.06 -11.61
C ASP A 236 -19.48 -1.40 -11.65
N GLU A 237 -18.63 -2.35 -11.24
CA GLU A 237 -19.03 -3.76 -11.09
C GLU A 237 -20.10 -3.93 -10.00
N TYR A 238 -19.95 -3.27 -8.85
CA TYR A 238 -20.89 -3.32 -7.73
C TYR A 238 -22.26 -2.74 -8.10
N ASP A 239 -22.29 -1.61 -8.81
CA ASP A 239 -23.53 -0.95 -9.26
C ASP A 239 -24.29 -1.79 -10.31
N CYS A 240 -23.62 -2.76 -10.94
CA CYS A 240 -24.25 -3.75 -11.82
C CYS A 240 -24.90 -4.93 -11.06
N LEU A 241 -24.57 -5.13 -9.78
CA LEU A 241 -25.09 -6.25 -9.00
C LEU A 241 -26.56 -6.04 -8.63
N ARG A 242 -27.32 -7.13 -8.58
CA ARG A 242 -28.72 -7.08 -8.13
C ARG A 242 -28.77 -7.22 -6.61
N SER A 243 -29.31 -6.20 -5.94
CA SER A 243 -29.66 -6.23 -4.51
C SER A 243 -28.60 -6.92 -3.63
N PRO A 244 -27.33 -6.47 -3.67
CA PRO A 244 -26.30 -7.05 -2.82
C PRO A 244 -26.67 -6.91 -1.35
N ASP A 245 -26.46 -7.97 -0.57
CA ASP A 245 -26.65 -8.00 0.88
C ASP A 245 -25.39 -7.56 1.65
N PHE A 246 -24.47 -6.89 0.95
CA PHE A 246 -23.20 -6.39 1.46
C PHE A 246 -22.96 -4.97 0.95
N THR A 247 -22.19 -4.17 1.69
CA THR A 247 -21.84 -2.82 1.27
C THR A 247 -20.76 -2.82 0.18
N PHE A 248 -20.60 -1.69 -0.50
CA PHE A 248 -19.53 -1.52 -1.48
C PHE A 248 -18.14 -1.70 -0.85
N GLU A 249 -17.92 -1.21 0.37
CA GLU A 249 -16.63 -1.34 1.08
C GLU A 249 -16.31 -2.81 1.35
N GLN A 250 -17.29 -3.59 1.81
CA GLN A 250 -17.15 -5.02 2.01
C GLN A 250 -16.83 -5.73 0.70
N TYR A 251 -17.51 -5.34 -0.38
CA TYR A 251 -17.25 -5.87 -1.71
C TYR A 251 -15.83 -5.54 -2.18
N TYR A 252 -15.42 -4.28 -2.10
CA TYR A 252 -14.10 -3.83 -2.53
C TYR A 252 -12.97 -4.50 -1.74
N GLN A 253 -13.12 -4.58 -0.41
CA GLN A 253 -12.16 -5.26 0.45
C GLN A 253 -12.03 -6.74 0.06
N GLN A 254 -13.15 -7.45 -0.11
CA GLN A 254 -13.13 -8.84 -0.57
C GLN A 254 -12.42 -9.00 -1.92
N ARG A 255 -12.66 -8.08 -2.88
CA ARG A 255 -12.02 -8.13 -4.20
C ARG A 255 -10.49 -7.91 -4.08
N CYS A 256 -10.04 -7.11 -3.14
CA CYS A 256 -8.62 -6.95 -2.82
C CYS A 256 -8.05 -8.20 -2.13
N ASP A 257 -8.75 -8.77 -1.15
CA ASP A 257 -8.38 -10.01 -0.45
C ASP A 257 -8.24 -11.19 -1.41
N GLU A 258 -9.15 -11.32 -2.36
CA GLU A 258 -9.04 -12.28 -3.46
C GLU A 258 -7.76 -12.08 -4.26
N ALA A 259 -7.36 -10.83 -4.54
CA ALA A 259 -6.11 -10.55 -5.26
C ALA A 259 -4.87 -10.85 -4.40
N PHE A 260 -4.91 -10.56 -3.09
CA PHE A 260 -3.84 -10.89 -2.13
C PHE A 260 -3.62 -12.39 -2.04
N LEU A 261 -4.68 -13.16 -1.78
CA LEU A 261 -4.63 -14.61 -1.66
C LEU A 261 -4.16 -15.27 -2.96
N GLN A 262 -4.64 -14.78 -4.11
CA GLN A 262 -4.18 -15.30 -5.40
C GLN A 262 -2.72 -14.95 -5.70
N GLY A 263 -2.22 -13.80 -5.23
CA GLY A 263 -0.82 -13.42 -5.32
C GLY A 263 0.07 -14.37 -4.50
N ALA A 264 -0.27 -14.58 -3.23
CA ALA A 264 0.43 -15.50 -2.34
C ALA A 264 0.42 -16.95 -2.87
N GLY A 265 -0.71 -17.41 -3.38
CA GLY A 265 -0.89 -18.77 -3.88
C GLY A 265 -0.11 -19.11 -5.17
N ARG A 266 0.64 -18.18 -5.76
CA ARG A 266 1.40 -18.41 -7.01
C ARG A 266 2.58 -19.35 -6.82
N LEU A 267 3.19 -19.34 -5.64
CA LEU A 267 4.30 -20.23 -5.33
C LEU A 267 3.88 -21.70 -5.26
N ARG A 268 2.57 -21.97 -5.05
CA ARG A 268 2.02 -23.33 -4.86
C ARG A 268 2.76 -24.10 -3.77
N ALA A 269 3.09 -23.41 -2.67
CA ALA A 269 3.88 -23.95 -1.57
C ALA A 269 3.31 -25.29 -1.04
N ASP A 270 1.98 -25.42 -1.03
CA ASP A 270 1.23 -26.62 -0.66
C ASP A 270 1.60 -27.87 -1.48
N ARG A 271 2.09 -27.71 -2.71
CA ARG A 271 2.54 -28.82 -3.57
C ARG A 271 3.95 -29.30 -3.29
N TYR A 272 4.68 -28.59 -2.43
CA TYR A 272 6.09 -28.86 -2.10
C TYR A 272 6.26 -28.87 -0.58
N PRO A 273 5.65 -29.83 0.12
CA PRO A 273 5.63 -29.87 1.60
C PRO A 273 7.04 -29.93 2.22
N ASP A 274 8.03 -30.44 1.49
CA ASP A 274 9.41 -30.57 1.94
C ASP A 274 10.26 -29.31 1.73
N LYS A 275 9.66 -28.22 1.23
CA LYS A 275 10.35 -26.95 0.95
C LYS A 275 9.71 -25.81 1.73
N ASP A 276 10.56 -24.90 2.21
CA ASP A 276 10.14 -23.62 2.76
C ASP A 276 10.08 -22.53 1.68
N PHE A 277 9.11 -21.65 1.83
CA PHE A 277 8.80 -20.55 0.94
C PHE A 277 8.70 -19.23 1.72
N LEU A 278 9.13 -18.16 1.08
CA LEU A 278 9.10 -16.79 1.58
C LEU A 278 8.38 -15.88 0.58
N ILE A 279 7.52 -15.01 1.07
CA ILE A 279 6.93 -13.94 0.29
C ILE A 279 7.18 -12.59 0.95
N TYR A 280 7.85 -11.70 0.23
CA TYR A 280 8.17 -10.35 0.67
C TYR A 280 7.18 -9.37 0.05
N TRP A 281 6.36 -8.73 0.89
CA TRP A 281 5.37 -7.73 0.51
C TRP A 281 5.96 -6.34 0.74
N ILE A 282 6.37 -5.66 -0.32
CA ILE A 282 6.87 -4.28 -0.22
C ILE A 282 5.68 -3.34 -0.15
N ALA A 283 5.20 -3.06 1.06
CA ALA A 283 3.99 -2.28 1.31
C ALA A 283 3.96 -1.71 2.74
N GLU A 284 3.37 -0.53 2.90
CA GLU A 284 3.11 0.06 4.23
C GLU A 284 1.76 -0.34 4.83
N GLU A 285 0.79 -0.70 3.99
CA GLU A 285 -0.57 -0.94 4.46
C GLU A 285 -0.67 -2.33 5.10
N PRO A 286 -1.50 -2.51 6.15
CA PRO A 286 -1.67 -3.81 6.79
C PRO A 286 -2.12 -4.90 5.83
N LEU A 287 -1.50 -6.08 5.93
CA LEU A 287 -1.88 -7.26 5.16
C LEU A 287 -3.08 -7.98 5.82
N PRO A 288 -3.93 -8.69 5.05
CA PRO A 288 -5.09 -9.41 5.58
C PRO A 288 -4.72 -10.71 6.32
N PHE A 289 -3.43 -10.95 6.56
CA PHE A 289 -2.88 -12.11 7.24
C PHE A 289 -1.64 -11.70 8.04
N GLU A 290 -1.25 -12.55 8.98
CA GLU A 290 -0.06 -12.36 9.79
C GLU A 290 1.22 -12.35 8.92
N ALA A 291 2.05 -11.34 9.13
CA ALA A 291 3.34 -11.19 8.44
C ALA A 291 4.37 -10.58 9.39
N GLU A 292 5.61 -11.08 9.28
CA GLU A 292 6.76 -10.49 9.94
C GLU A 292 7.02 -9.09 9.39
N GLN A 293 7.21 -8.10 10.26
CA GLN A 293 7.46 -6.72 9.85
C GLN A 293 8.96 -6.43 9.82
N VAL A 294 9.46 -5.92 8.69
CA VAL A 294 10.87 -5.57 8.50
C VAL A 294 10.97 -4.22 7.81
N ARG A 295 11.90 -3.35 8.22
CA ARG A 295 12.16 -2.11 7.45
C ARG A 295 13.09 -2.43 6.28
N ALA A 296 12.84 -1.84 5.12
CA ALA A 296 13.74 -1.97 3.97
C ALA A 296 15.19 -1.57 4.30
N ALA A 297 15.35 -0.56 5.18
CA ALA A 297 16.66 -0.09 5.62
C ALA A 297 17.42 -1.12 6.47
N ASP A 298 16.73 -2.04 7.13
CA ASP A 298 17.35 -3.11 7.93
C ASP A 298 17.85 -4.24 7.01
N LEU A 299 17.15 -4.48 5.89
CA LEU A 299 17.58 -5.42 4.84
C LEU A 299 18.72 -4.85 4.00
N ASN A 300 18.64 -3.56 3.66
CA ASN A 300 19.70 -2.84 2.97
C ASN A 300 19.63 -1.34 3.32
N PRO A 301 20.61 -0.78 4.04
CA PRO A 301 20.63 0.64 4.38
C PRO A 301 20.56 1.58 3.17
N GLU A 302 21.06 1.17 2.00
CA GLU A 302 21.00 1.95 0.76
C GLU A 302 19.59 2.02 0.14
N ALA A 303 18.68 1.15 0.59
CA ALA A 303 17.27 1.18 0.21
C ALA A 303 16.49 2.28 0.97
N ASP A 304 17.04 2.94 1.98
CA ASP A 304 16.37 4.03 2.67
C ASP A 304 16.28 5.30 1.79
N LEU A 305 15.52 6.31 2.19
CA LEU A 305 15.48 7.61 1.50
C LEU A 305 16.84 8.29 1.57
N ALA A 306 17.26 8.93 0.47
CA ALA A 306 18.55 9.64 0.42
C ALA A 306 18.71 10.67 1.56
N SER A 307 17.63 11.37 1.94
CA SER A 307 17.61 12.29 3.07
C SER A 307 17.84 11.61 4.42
N VAL A 308 17.28 10.41 4.62
CA VAL A 308 17.49 9.62 5.84
C VAL A 308 18.91 9.08 5.89
N ARG A 309 19.42 8.55 4.78
CA ARG A 309 20.81 8.08 4.69
C ARG A 309 21.82 9.20 4.94
N LEU A 310 21.58 10.37 4.36
CA LEU A 310 22.42 11.55 4.60
C LEU A 310 22.34 11.98 6.06
N TRP A 311 21.14 12.03 6.65
CA TRP A 311 20.99 12.35 8.07
C TRP A 311 21.74 11.38 8.98
N ARG A 312 21.66 10.06 8.72
CA ARG A 312 22.43 9.04 9.46
C ARG A 312 23.93 9.30 9.40
N LYS A 313 24.46 9.64 8.21
CA LYS A 313 25.88 9.98 8.04
C LYS A 313 26.24 11.27 8.77
N ILE A 314 25.39 12.30 8.71
CA ILE A 314 25.58 13.56 9.45
C ILE A 314 25.63 13.28 10.95
N ASP A 315 24.64 12.56 11.46
CA ASP A 315 24.55 12.19 12.87
C ASP A 315 25.79 11.42 13.33
N GLN A 316 26.18 10.38 12.59
CA GLN A 316 27.39 9.60 12.87
C GLN A 316 28.65 10.47 12.87
N GLN A 317 28.81 11.36 11.89
CA GLN A 317 29.98 12.24 11.79
C GLN A 317 30.01 13.28 12.91
N VAL A 318 28.86 13.86 13.26
CA VAL A 318 28.71 14.78 14.39
C VAL A 318 29.09 14.08 15.70
N ARG A 319 28.65 12.83 15.91
CA ARG A 319 29.07 12.03 17.07
C ARG A 319 30.56 11.76 17.09
N GLN A 320 31.17 11.43 15.96
CA GLN A 320 32.61 11.22 15.88
C GLN A 320 33.39 12.49 16.22
N ALA A 321 32.98 13.64 15.68
CA ALA A 321 33.56 14.94 16.03
C ALA A 321 33.40 15.29 17.51
N LEU A 322 32.24 15.00 18.10
CA LEU A 322 31.99 15.15 19.54
C LEU A 322 32.85 14.20 20.40
N LYS A 323 33.08 12.96 19.94
CA LYS A 323 33.95 11.98 20.60
C LYS A 323 35.42 12.44 20.55
N ALA A 324 35.88 12.97 19.43
CA ALA A 324 37.25 13.44 19.26
C ALA A 324 37.52 14.78 19.98
N ASP A 325 36.77 15.83 19.67
CA ASP A 325 37.13 17.21 20.01
C ASP A 325 36.30 17.78 21.17
N GLY A 326 35.26 17.07 21.61
CA GLY A 326 34.32 17.54 22.63
C GLY A 326 33.49 18.75 22.21
N LYS A 327 33.57 19.16 20.94
CA LYS A 327 32.87 20.32 20.38
C LYS A 327 31.80 19.87 19.41
N PHE A 328 30.62 20.45 19.55
CA PHE A 328 29.55 20.28 18.58
C PHE A 328 29.87 21.11 17.33
N PRO A 329 29.96 20.50 16.13
CA PRO A 329 30.37 21.21 14.92
C PRO A 329 29.34 22.27 14.51
N LEU A 330 29.81 23.31 13.83
CA LEU A 330 28.94 24.32 13.24
C LEU A 330 28.16 23.71 12.06
N GLN A 331 26.96 24.23 11.81
CA GLN A 331 26.09 23.75 10.73
C GLN A 331 26.78 23.90 9.37
N GLU A 332 27.50 25.01 9.19
CA GLU A 332 28.28 25.34 8.00
C GLU A 332 29.43 24.33 7.80
N SER A 333 30.10 23.91 8.88
CA SER A 333 31.16 22.90 8.82
C SER A 333 30.62 21.55 8.38
N VAL A 334 29.44 21.16 8.89
CA VAL A 334 28.77 19.92 8.49
C VAL A 334 28.31 19.99 7.04
N ALA A 335 27.81 21.14 6.59
CA ALA A 335 27.43 21.36 5.21
C ALA A 335 28.62 21.16 4.25
N ILE A 336 29.82 21.65 4.64
CA ILE A 336 31.07 21.44 3.89
C ILE A 336 31.46 19.95 3.87
N TRP A 337 31.33 19.21 4.98
CA TRP A 337 31.68 17.79 5.02
C TRP A 337 30.89 16.92 4.04
N PHE A 338 29.64 17.30 3.77
CA PHE A 338 28.71 16.53 2.95
C PHE A 338 28.41 17.18 1.59
N ASP A 339 29.15 18.22 1.20
CA ASP A 339 28.98 18.96 -0.05
C ASP A 339 27.51 19.36 -0.31
N CYS A 340 26.90 20.01 0.68
CA CYS A 340 25.51 20.45 0.59
C CYS A 340 25.32 21.83 1.22
N SER A 341 24.13 22.42 1.07
CA SER A 341 23.86 23.74 1.66
C SER A 341 23.55 23.64 3.14
N ALA A 342 23.98 24.64 3.92
CA ALA A 342 23.60 24.73 5.33
C ALA A 342 22.06 24.77 5.50
N ALA A 343 21.33 25.40 4.56
CA ALA A 343 19.86 25.38 4.57
C ALA A 343 19.29 23.95 4.47
N TRP A 344 19.91 23.08 3.67
CA TRP A 344 19.50 21.68 3.56
C TRP A 344 19.76 20.90 4.86
N ILE A 345 20.92 21.10 5.49
CA ILE A 345 21.20 20.55 6.84
C ILE A 345 20.14 21.01 7.85
N SER A 346 19.73 22.28 7.81
CA SER A 346 18.67 22.79 8.68
C SER A 346 17.34 22.06 8.47
N GLN A 347 16.95 21.83 7.22
CA GLN A 347 15.71 21.14 6.89
C GLN A 347 15.74 19.67 7.33
N LEU A 348 16.88 18.99 7.16
CA LEU A 348 17.06 17.63 7.66
C LEU A 348 17.00 17.60 9.19
N ALA A 349 17.68 18.51 9.87
CA ALA A 349 17.67 18.60 11.32
C ALA A 349 16.28 18.92 11.86
N GLU A 350 15.51 19.79 11.19
CA GLU A 350 14.10 20.05 11.52
C GLU A 350 13.28 18.76 11.46
N ARG A 351 13.42 18.02 10.36
CA ARG A 351 12.67 16.79 10.11
C ARG A 351 13.00 15.66 11.08
N PHE A 352 14.27 15.48 11.43
CA PHE A 352 14.74 14.29 12.15
C PHE A 352 15.13 14.55 13.62
N ALA A 353 15.39 15.80 14.00
CA ALA A 353 15.81 16.15 15.36
C ALA A 353 15.09 17.39 15.93
N GLY A 354 14.00 17.83 15.29
CA GLY A 354 13.25 19.03 15.72
C GLY A 354 14.07 20.31 15.64
N GLY A 355 15.09 20.36 14.77
CA GLY A 355 15.89 21.52 14.45
C GLY A 355 17.34 21.43 14.92
N TRP A 356 18.25 22.12 14.23
CA TRP A 356 19.69 22.07 14.51
C TRP A 356 20.04 22.53 15.95
N ARG A 357 19.34 23.56 16.45
CA ARG A 357 19.50 24.05 17.82
C ARG A 357 19.11 22.99 18.85
N ASN A 358 18.03 22.25 18.59
CA ASN A 358 17.57 21.18 19.48
C ASN A 358 18.53 20.00 19.43
N PHE A 359 18.97 19.59 18.23
CA PHE A 359 19.99 18.55 18.08
C PHE A 359 21.28 18.90 18.84
N LYS A 360 21.78 20.12 18.68
CA LYS A 360 22.93 20.64 19.44
C LYS A 360 22.67 20.65 20.94
N LYS A 361 21.50 21.11 21.39
CA LYS A 361 21.13 21.17 22.80
C LYS A 361 21.13 19.77 23.43
N VAL A 362 20.51 18.79 22.77
CA VAL A 362 20.46 17.40 23.25
C VAL A 362 21.86 16.81 23.32
N ALA A 363 22.63 16.91 22.23
CA ALA A 363 23.99 16.36 22.17
C ALA A 363 24.93 16.99 23.22
N LEU A 364 24.89 18.31 23.39
CA LEU A 364 25.71 19.00 24.40
C LEU A 364 25.24 18.75 25.83
N SER A 365 23.93 18.67 26.08
CA SER A 365 23.39 18.41 27.44
C SER A 365 23.83 17.05 27.96
N LEU A 366 24.02 16.08 27.06
CA LEU A 366 24.47 14.74 27.42
C LEU A 366 26.01 14.65 27.53
N LEU A 367 26.77 15.35 26.69
CA LEU A 367 28.24 15.17 26.61
C LEU A 367 29.06 16.23 27.36
N ALA A 368 28.53 17.43 27.53
CA ALA A 368 29.07 18.51 28.34
C ALA A 368 28.02 19.01 29.33
N PRO A 369 27.51 18.13 30.23
CA PRO A 369 26.55 18.54 31.25
C PRO A 369 27.17 19.66 32.11
N PRO A 370 26.33 20.55 32.68
CA PRO A 370 26.82 21.59 33.59
C PRO A 370 27.69 20.97 34.67
N ALA A 371 28.74 21.69 35.10
CA ALA A 371 29.67 21.18 36.11
C ALA A 371 28.85 20.63 37.30
N PRO A 372 29.19 19.43 37.80
CA PRO A 372 28.44 18.82 38.87
C PRO A 372 28.37 19.81 40.02
N ASP A 373 27.15 20.08 40.49
CA ASP A 373 26.98 20.81 41.74
C ASP A 373 27.77 20.07 42.83
N LYS A 374 28.38 20.81 43.77
CA LYS A 374 29.27 20.23 44.78
C LYS A 374 28.53 19.32 45.77
N THR A 375 27.21 19.34 45.74
CA THR A 375 26.31 18.45 46.48
C THR A 375 26.33 17.04 45.89
N ASP A 376 26.39 16.03 46.75
CA ASP A 376 26.25 14.64 46.35
C ASP A 376 24.85 14.36 45.77
N LEU A 377 24.77 13.27 44.99
CA LEU A 377 23.49 12.77 44.53
C LEU A 377 22.68 12.30 45.75
N THR A 378 21.39 12.59 45.74
CA THR A 378 20.45 11.97 46.68
C THR A 378 20.38 10.46 46.44
N GLU A 379 19.92 9.71 47.43
CA GLU A 379 19.73 8.25 47.32
C GLU A 379 18.85 7.89 46.10
N ALA A 380 17.76 8.63 45.89
CA ALA A 380 16.90 8.50 44.72
C ALA A 380 17.64 8.78 43.39
N GLU A 381 18.50 9.80 43.33
CA GLU A 381 19.30 10.09 42.14
C GLU A 381 20.35 9.01 41.85
N ALA A 382 20.90 8.38 42.90
CA ALA A 382 21.85 7.27 42.77
C ALA A 382 21.18 5.98 42.26
N GLU A 383 19.96 5.68 42.73
CA GLU A 383 19.15 4.58 42.20
C GLU A 383 18.81 4.79 40.72
N VAL A 384 18.41 6.01 40.36
CA VAL A 384 18.11 6.38 38.97
C VAL A 384 19.35 6.24 38.09
N LYS A 385 20.53 6.65 38.56
CA LYS A 385 21.80 6.44 37.85
C LYS A 385 22.00 4.96 37.52
N GLN A 386 21.78 4.06 38.49
CA GLN A 386 21.94 2.62 38.29
C GLN A 386 20.88 2.03 37.34
N ALA A 387 19.63 2.53 37.42
CA ALA A 387 18.56 2.14 36.53
C ALA A 387 18.87 2.50 35.06
N VAL A 388 19.42 3.70 34.81
CA VAL A 388 19.84 4.14 33.48
C VAL A 388 20.94 3.26 32.91
N VAL A 389 21.98 2.95 33.70
CA VAL A 389 23.07 2.06 33.29
C VAL A 389 22.55 0.65 32.95
N THR A 390 21.55 0.18 33.69
CA THR A 390 20.91 -1.12 33.41
C THR A 390 20.06 -1.05 32.13
N ALA A 391 19.36 0.06 31.91
CA ALA A 391 18.51 0.29 30.74
C ALA A 391 19.33 0.37 29.44
N LEU A 392 20.59 0.82 29.48
CA LEU A 392 21.47 0.87 28.30
C LEU A 392 21.70 -0.48 27.61
N LYS A 393 21.44 -1.59 28.32
CA LYS A 393 21.52 -2.95 27.75
C LYS A 393 20.27 -3.38 26.97
N ARG A 394 19.22 -2.53 26.95
CA ARG A 394 17.96 -2.80 26.26
C ARG A 394 18.03 -2.33 24.80
N ARG A 395 17.00 -2.67 24.03
CA ARG A 395 16.84 -2.14 22.66
C ARG A 395 16.55 -0.63 22.71
N PRO A 396 16.93 0.16 21.69
CA PRO A 396 16.75 1.62 21.68
C PRO A 396 15.34 2.11 21.98
N ALA A 397 14.32 1.47 21.39
CA ALA A 397 12.92 1.84 21.64
C ALA A 397 12.54 1.65 23.12
N GLU A 398 12.93 0.53 23.73
CA GLU A 398 12.69 0.24 25.14
C GLU A 398 13.49 1.19 26.05
N PHE A 399 14.73 1.51 25.66
CA PHE A 399 15.55 2.48 26.37
C PHE A 399 14.88 3.85 26.39
N VAL A 400 14.36 4.34 25.26
CA VAL A 400 13.72 5.65 25.17
C VAL A 400 12.43 5.72 26.00
N GLU A 401 11.64 4.65 26.06
CA GLU A 401 10.46 4.58 26.92
C GLU A 401 10.85 4.65 28.42
N ILE A 402 11.86 3.89 28.83
CA ILE A 402 12.40 3.93 30.19
C ILE A 402 12.99 5.32 30.49
N PHE A 403 13.76 5.88 29.56
CA PHE A 403 14.39 7.19 29.68
C PHE A 403 13.35 8.31 29.85
N THR A 404 12.30 8.33 29.04
CA THR A 404 11.23 9.34 29.13
C THR A 404 10.47 9.22 30.45
N THR A 405 10.22 8.01 30.92
CA THR A 405 9.63 7.74 32.25
C THR A 405 10.52 8.28 33.38
N ILE A 406 11.82 7.96 33.33
CA ILE A 406 12.80 8.41 34.33
C ILE A 406 12.88 9.94 34.36
N VAL A 407 13.08 10.58 33.20
CA VAL A 407 13.19 12.03 33.08
C VAL A 407 11.90 12.72 33.54
N GLY A 408 10.74 12.14 33.23
CA GLY A 408 9.44 12.63 33.70
C GLY A 408 9.29 12.56 35.23
N ALA A 409 9.82 11.51 35.86
CA ALA A 409 9.75 11.32 37.31
C ALA A 409 10.71 12.23 38.09
N VAL A 410 11.96 12.37 37.63
CA VAL A 410 12.99 13.13 38.38
C VAL A 410 13.07 14.61 37.98
N GLY A 411 12.52 14.96 36.81
CA GLY A 411 12.63 16.29 36.22
C GLY A 411 13.97 16.54 35.53
N TRP A 412 13.97 17.47 34.56
CA TRP A 412 15.13 17.75 33.70
C TRP A 412 16.37 18.23 34.46
N SER A 413 16.20 19.00 35.53
CA SER A 413 17.33 19.51 36.32
C SER A 413 18.06 18.39 37.08
N SER A 414 17.31 17.49 37.72
CA SER A 414 17.86 16.32 38.43
C SER A 414 18.50 15.35 37.43
N TRP A 415 17.89 15.18 36.26
CA TRP A 415 18.47 14.40 35.17
C TRP A 415 19.87 14.93 34.76
N LEU A 416 20.02 16.24 34.54
CA LEU A 416 21.32 16.82 34.20
C LEU A 416 22.37 16.62 35.31
N ARG A 417 21.97 16.68 36.60
CA ARG A 417 22.86 16.36 37.73
C ARG A 417 23.32 14.90 37.67
N ILE A 418 22.41 13.95 37.43
CA ILE A 418 22.73 12.53 37.30
C ILE A 418 23.71 12.30 36.13
N VAL A 419 23.40 12.85 34.95
CA VAL A 419 24.23 12.73 33.75
C VAL A 419 25.63 13.33 33.96
N SER A 420 25.75 14.45 34.70
CA SER A 420 27.04 15.05 35.03
C SER A 420 28.00 14.13 35.81
N ARG A 421 27.45 13.13 36.50
CA ARG A 421 28.18 12.15 37.33
C ARG A 421 28.39 10.80 36.63
N LEU A 422 27.97 10.66 35.39
CA LEU A 422 28.30 9.52 34.53
C LEU A 422 29.66 9.76 33.86
N ASP A 423 30.42 8.69 33.66
CA ASP A 423 31.61 8.79 32.83
C ASP A 423 31.23 9.14 31.39
N ARG A 424 32.23 9.59 30.63
CA ARG A 424 32.02 10.09 29.27
C ARG A 424 31.52 8.99 28.33
N LEU A 425 31.90 7.73 28.54
CA LEU A 425 31.50 6.62 27.67
C LEU A 425 30.02 6.30 27.87
N LEU A 426 29.55 6.19 29.11
CA LEU A 426 28.13 5.97 29.41
C LEU A 426 27.24 7.10 28.87
N ARG A 427 27.71 8.36 28.93
CA ARG A 427 26.99 9.50 28.34
C ARG A 427 26.88 9.39 26.82
N LEU A 428 27.91 8.88 26.15
CA LEU A 428 27.89 8.62 24.72
C LEU A 428 26.93 7.47 24.39
N GLU A 429 26.90 6.41 25.19
CA GLU A 429 25.97 5.29 25.02
C GLU A 429 24.50 5.72 25.17
N ILE A 430 24.19 6.61 26.13
CA ILE A 430 22.85 7.20 26.28
C ILE A 430 22.47 8.00 25.02
N LEU A 431 23.40 8.82 24.52
CA LEU A 431 23.18 9.58 23.29
C LEU A 431 23.00 8.66 22.07
N ASP A 432 23.75 7.56 21.99
CA ASP A 432 23.65 6.54 20.96
C ASP A 432 22.25 5.89 20.98
N GLN A 433 21.76 5.45 22.13
CA GLN A 433 20.42 4.86 22.29
C GLN A 433 19.27 5.83 21.97
N ILE A 434 19.33 7.08 22.43
CA ILE A 434 18.25 8.07 22.20
C ILE A 434 18.11 8.39 20.72
N LEU A 435 19.24 8.63 20.05
CA LEU A 435 19.24 9.09 18.68
C LEU A 435 18.99 7.96 17.66
N GLU A 436 19.24 6.69 18.00
CA GLU A 436 18.83 5.55 17.18
C GLU A 436 17.31 5.45 17.01
N VAL A 437 16.51 5.98 17.94
CA VAL A 437 15.04 6.01 17.85
C VAL A 437 14.53 7.10 16.91
N PHE A 438 15.31 8.15 16.66
CA PHE A 438 14.93 9.26 15.77
C PHE A 438 15.16 8.93 14.27
N VAL A 439 15.57 7.69 13.95
CA VAL A 439 16.08 7.23 12.65
C VAL A 439 15.35 5.99 12.15
#